data_AF-A0A4P8SEY4-F1
#
_entry.id   AF-A0A4P8SEY4-F1
#
_cell.length_a   1.000
_cell.length_b   1.000
_cell.length_c   1.000
_cell.angle_alpha   90.00
_cell.angle_beta   90.00
_cell.angle_gamma   90.00
#
_symmetry.space_group_name_H-M   'P 1'
#
loop_
_entity.id
_entity.type
_entity.pdbx_description
1 polymer ?
#
loop_
_entity_poly.entity_id
_entity_poly.type
_entity_poly.pdbx_seq_one_letter_code
_entity_poly.pdbx_strand_id
1 'polypeptide(L)'
;MTTSYCLPAPRALRRAALLFPLLLSACAQNPEVPKLKSEVVQLNQKLQALTDEATALEQQSQLNRQSESGVYLLPAANNPAALRSAIGEISVSISHLAPEANGAQALLHLRARSGTTLPGFTAVVDWGHLDPTTGQPLLVDMLSQPISVSDALLPRTEVTLELRFSGQTPEQLGFIRLRDVTPTAQSAPAPDAAPQP
;
A
#
# COMPACT_ATOMS: atom_id res chain seq x y z
N MET A 1 -70.11 10.88 -52.59
CA MET A 1 -70.40 12.30 -52.82
C MET A 1 -69.18 12.95 -53.46
N THR A 2 -69.35 13.44 -54.69
CA THR A 2 -68.67 14.60 -55.35
C THR A 2 -67.14 14.57 -55.55
N THR A 3 -66.67 14.22 -56.78
CA THR A 3 -66.13 15.09 -57.89
C THR A 3 -64.68 15.58 -57.66
N SER A 4 -63.69 15.02 -58.37
CA SER A 4 -63.13 15.49 -59.66
C SER A 4 -62.63 16.94 -59.67
N TYR A 5 -61.33 17.16 -59.91
CA TYR A 5 -60.81 17.99 -61.01
C TYR A 5 -59.36 17.60 -61.37
N CYS A 6 -59.06 17.74 -62.65
CA CYS A 6 -57.95 17.18 -63.42
C CYS A 6 -57.09 18.31 -64.01
N LEU A 7 -55.74 18.18 -63.94
CA LEU A 7 -54.64 18.64 -64.85
C LEU A 7 -54.62 20.10 -65.43
N PRO A 8 -53.48 20.65 -65.97
CA PRO A 8 -52.39 20.00 -66.73
C PRO A 8 -50.94 20.49 -66.53
N ALA A 9 -50.01 19.74 -67.15
CA ALA A 9 -48.55 19.94 -67.31
C ALA A 9 -48.20 20.98 -68.42
N PRO A 10 -47.01 21.06 -69.08
CA PRO A 10 -45.66 20.48 -68.86
C PRO A 10 -44.48 21.46 -69.18
N ARG A 11 -43.26 20.89 -69.25
CA ARG A 11 -42.10 21.25 -70.11
C ARG A 11 -41.02 22.25 -69.61
N ALA A 12 -39.90 21.64 -69.23
CA ALA A 12 -38.66 21.56 -70.03
C ALA A 12 -37.45 22.43 -69.62
N LEU A 13 -36.32 21.71 -69.64
CA LEU A 13 -35.02 22.07 -70.20
C LEU A 13 -33.97 22.77 -69.33
N ARG A 14 -32.96 21.93 -68.98
CA ARG A 14 -31.52 22.08 -69.29
C ARG A 14 -30.70 23.16 -68.56
N ARG A 15 -29.62 22.60 -67.97
CA ARG A 15 -28.21 23.04 -68.00
C ARG A 15 -27.74 24.04 -66.94
N ALA A 16 -27.06 23.44 -65.95
CA ALA A 16 -25.62 23.53 -65.71
C ALA A 16 -24.98 24.90 -65.37
N ALA A 17 -24.44 24.89 -64.15
CA ALA A 17 -23.16 25.45 -63.71
C ALA A 17 -23.00 26.98 -63.58
N LEU A 18 -22.78 27.43 -62.34
CA LEU A 18 -21.47 27.92 -61.92
C LEU A 18 -21.33 27.85 -60.39
N LEU A 19 -20.21 27.26 -59.99
CA LEU A 19 -19.77 26.95 -58.63
C LEU A 19 -19.25 28.20 -57.91
N PHE A 20 -19.72 28.43 -56.68
CA PHE A 20 -19.03 29.21 -55.66
C PHE A 20 -18.67 28.24 -54.52
N PRO A 21 -17.38 27.95 -54.24
CA PRO A 21 -17.04 27.21 -53.04
C PRO A 21 -16.98 28.20 -51.87
N LEU A 22 -17.98 28.15 -50.98
CA LEU A 22 -17.81 28.64 -49.61
C LEU A 22 -16.87 27.68 -48.88
N LEU A 23 -15.63 28.11 -48.65
CA LEU A 23 -14.73 27.49 -47.68
C LEU A 23 -15.28 27.78 -46.27
N LEU A 24 -16.17 26.93 -45.77
CA LEU A 24 -16.39 26.84 -44.33
C LEU A 24 -15.23 26.05 -43.73
N SER A 25 -14.33 26.75 -43.05
CA SER A 25 -13.35 26.16 -42.15
C SER A 25 -14.09 25.40 -41.04
N ALA A 26 -14.38 24.12 -41.28
CA ALA A 26 -14.68 23.19 -40.21
C ALA A 26 -13.42 23.11 -39.34
N CYS A 27 -13.48 23.66 -38.13
CA CYS A 27 -12.46 23.43 -37.12
C CYS A 27 -12.39 21.92 -36.89
N ALA A 28 -11.35 21.28 -37.40
CA ALA A 28 -10.99 19.92 -37.03
C ALA A 28 -10.76 19.93 -35.52
N GLN A 29 -11.74 19.44 -34.76
CA GLN A 29 -11.56 19.16 -33.35
C GLN A 29 -10.56 18.00 -33.26
N ASN A 30 -9.30 18.35 -33.03
CA ASN A 30 -8.22 17.38 -32.92
C ASN A 30 -8.53 16.44 -31.73
N PRO A 31 -8.81 15.14 -31.97
CA PRO A 31 -9.17 14.19 -30.92
C PRO A 31 -7.96 13.80 -30.03
N GLU A 32 -6.78 14.37 -30.28
CA GLU A 32 -5.56 14.10 -29.50
C GLU A 32 -5.45 14.93 -28.21
N VAL A 33 -6.12 16.08 -28.12
CA VAL A 33 -6.06 16.96 -26.93
C VAL A 33 -6.62 16.31 -25.64
N PRO A 34 -7.73 15.54 -25.67
CA PRO A 34 -8.23 14.84 -24.48
C PRO A 34 -7.27 13.75 -23.96
N LYS A 35 -6.60 13.03 -24.87
CA LYS A 35 -5.66 11.94 -24.51
C LYS A 35 -4.39 12.48 -23.85
N LEU A 36 -3.80 13.51 -24.41
CA LEU A 36 -2.59 14.16 -23.85
C LEU A 36 -2.86 14.75 -22.45
N LYS A 37 -4.04 15.34 -22.22
CA LYS A 37 -4.43 15.81 -20.88
C LYS A 37 -4.54 14.66 -19.88
N SER A 38 -5.10 13.52 -20.28
CA SER A 38 -5.21 12.35 -19.39
C SER A 38 -3.84 11.72 -19.09
N GLU A 39 -2.92 11.66 -20.06
CA GLU A 39 -1.58 11.11 -19.87
C GLU A 39 -0.71 11.98 -18.95
N VAL A 40 -0.78 13.32 -19.09
CA VAL A 40 -0.04 14.25 -18.21
C VAL A 40 -0.57 14.19 -16.77
N VAL A 41 -1.88 14.09 -16.58
CA VAL A 41 -2.49 13.91 -15.24
C VAL A 41 -2.01 12.60 -14.60
N GLN A 42 -2.04 11.50 -15.35
CA GLN A 42 -1.56 10.20 -14.86
C GLN A 42 -0.06 10.21 -14.55
N LEU A 43 0.76 10.86 -15.38
CA LEU A 43 2.20 10.99 -15.14
C LEU A 43 2.48 11.82 -13.89
N ASN A 44 1.81 12.96 -13.74
CA ASN A 44 1.97 13.81 -12.57
C ASN A 44 1.59 13.08 -11.27
N GLN A 45 0.49 12.32 -11.29
CA GLN A 45 0.07 11.47 -10.18
C GLN A 45 1.13 10.41 -9.83
N LYS A 46 1.72 9.75 -10.84
CA LYS A 46 2.80 8.77 -10.62
C LYS A 46 4.04 9.42 -10.03
N LEU A 47 4.44 10.59 -10.54
CA LEU A 47 5.59 11.32 -10.02
C LEU A 47 5.36 11.76 -8.57
N GLN A 48 4.16 12.24 -8.24
CA GLN A 48 3.80 12.59 -6.87
C GLN A 48 3.87 11.36 -5.97
N ALA A 49 3.25 10.25 -6.36
CA ALA A 49 3.27 9.01 -5.57
C ALA A 49 4.70 8.51 -5.29
N LEU A 50 5.56 8.51 -6.31
CA LEU A 50 6.98 8.13 -6.16
C LEU A 50 7.74 9.09 -5.25
N THR A 51 7.42 10.38 -5.29
CA THR A 51 8.04 11.39 -4.43
C THR A 51 7.62 11.20 -2.97
N ASP A 52 6.34 10.89 -2.74
CA ASP A 52 5.79 10.62 -1.41
C ASP A 52 6.40 9.34 -0.82
N GLU A 53 6.49 8.27 -1.60
CA GLU A 53 7.12 7.00 -1.19
C GLU A 53 8.61 7.18 -0.88
N ALA A 54 9.35 7.91 -1.71
CA ALA A 54 10.77 8.21 -1.47
C ALA A 54 10.96 9.02 -0.18
N THR A 55 10.10 10.01 0.06
CA THR A 55 10.14 10.82 1.29
C THR A 55 9.86 9.97 2.53
N ALA A 56 8.85 9.11 2.48
CA ALA A 56 8.52 8.19 3.57
C ALA A 56 9.66 7.18 3.81
N LEU A 57 10.32 6.70 2.76
CA LEU A 57 11.48 5.82 2.86
C LEU A 57 12.67 6.51 3.54
N GLU A 58 12.97 7.75 3.16
CA GLU A 58 14.02 8.54 3.80
C GLU A 58 13.72 8.76 5.29
N GLN A 59 12.47 9.09 5.62
CA GLN A 59 12.00 9.23 7.00
C GLN A 59 12.14 7.92 7.78
N GLN A 60 11.70 6.79 7.21
CA GLN A 60 11.88 5.47 7.81
C GLN A 60 13.36 5.16 8.06
N SER A 61 14.24 5.50 7.12
CA SER A 61 15.69 5.31 7.26
C SER A 61 16.28 6.19 8.37
N GLN A 62 15.80 7.43 8.52
CA GLN A 62 16.22 8.33 9.60
C GLN A 62 15.77 7.79 10.97
N LEU A 63 14.50 7.42 11.11
CA LEU A 63 13.96 6.84 12.36
C LEU A 63 14.71 5.57 12.77
N ASN A 64 15.00 4.69 11.81
CA ASN A 64 15.73 3.45 12.08
C ASN A 64 17.21 3.66 12.45
N ARG A 65 17.86 4.72 11.93
CA ARG A 65 19.22 5.07 12.33
C ARG A 65 19.28 5.67 13.74
N GLN A 66 18.21 6.32 14.18
CA GLN A 66 18.09 6.93 15.50
C GLN A 66 17.50 5.97 16.54
N SER A 67 16.94 4.85 16.11
CA SER A 67 16.34 3.85 16.99
C SER A 67 17.42 3.03 17.70
N GLU A 68 17.46 3.12 19.03
CA GLU A 68 18.31 2.27 19.87
C GLU A 68 17.70 0.90 20.14
N SER A 69 16.37 0.78 20.05
CA SER A 69 15.64 -0.45 20.31
C SER A 69 14.53 -0.66 19.27
N GLY A 70 14.64 -1.76 18.52
CA GLY A 70 13.64 -2.10 17.52
C GLY A 70 13.76 -1.33 16.21
N VAL A 71 12.84 -1.65 15.30
CA VAL A 71 12.83 -1.17 13.92
C VAL A 71 11.46 -0.57 13.58
N TYR A 72 11.44 0.58 12.93
CA TYR A 72 10.28 1.28 12.42
C TYR A 72 9.99 0.90 10.97
N LEU A 73 8.71 0.73 10.69
CA LEU A 73 8.10 0.56 9.38
C LEU A 73 7.05 1.66 9.20
N LEU A 74 7.17 2.41 8.11
CA LEU A 74 6.16 3.39 7.71
C LEU A 74 5.32 2.75 6.60
N PRO A 75 4.00 2.61 6.76
CA PRO A 75 3.15 2.07 5.71
C PRO A 75 3.30 2.80 4.37
N ALA A 76 3.49 4.12 4.41
CA ALA A 76 3.74 4.95 3.23
C ALA A 76 5.09 4.69 2.53
N ALA A 77 6.08 4.14 3.24
CA ALA A 77 7.38 3.82 2.65
C ALA A 77 7.38 2.48 1.91
N ASN A 78 6.43 1.59 2.21
CA ASN A 78 6.27 0.26 1.61
C ASN A 78 7.60 -0.53 1.46
N ASN A 79 8.52 -0.38 2.42
CA ASN A 79 9.87 -0.90 2.31
C ASN A 79 10.24 -1.75 3.54
N PRO A 80 10.81 -2.96 3.35
CA PRO A 80 11.31 -3.77 4.46
C PRO A 80 12.40 -3.05 5.25
N ALA A 81 12.43 -3.30 6.55
CA ALA A 81 13.46 -2.78 7.45
C ALA A 81 14.20 -3.93 8.14
N ALA A 82 15.51 -3.76 8.33
CA ALA A 82 16.35 -4.77 8.97
C ALA A 82 16.49 -4.47 10.47
N LEU A 83 16.23 -5.47 11.30
CA LEU A 83 16.42 -5.43 12.74
C LEU A 83 17.55 -6.37 13.14
N ARG A 84 18.54 -5.84 13.86
CA ARG A 84 19.54 -6.65 14.56
C ARG A 84 19.05 -6.88 15.98
N SER A 85 18.94 -8.14 16.37
CA SER A 85 18.41 -8.55 17.67
C SER A 85 19.33 -9.58 18.33
N ALA A 86 19.02 -9.96 19.58
CA ALA A 86 19.77 -10.97 20.32
C ALA A 86 19.72 -12.36 19.65
N ILE A 87 18.70 -12.65 18.85
CA ILE A 87 18.54 -13.94 18.16
C ILE A 87 19.17 -13.95 16.76
N GLY A 88 19.55 -12.79 16.22
CA GLY A 88 20.10 -12.63 14.88
C GLY A 88 19.52 -11.43 14.14
N GLU A 89 19.79 -11.36 12.83
CA GLU A 89 19.28 -10.31 11.94
C GLU A 89 17.99 -10.76 11.24
N ILE A 90 16.94 -9.94 11.37
CA ILE A 90 15.61 -10.20 10.86
C ILE A 90 15.23 -9.07 9.90
N SER A 91 14.69 -9.41 8.74
CA SER A 91 14.01 -8.45 7.88
C SER A 91 12.53 -8.45 8.24
N VAL A 92 11.98 -7.26 8.45
CA VAL A 92 10.59 -7.03 8.82
C VAL A 92 9.91 -6.25 7.71
N SER A 93 8.75 -6.69 7.27
CA SER A 93 7.91 -5.95 6.31
C SER A 93 6.43 -6.16 6.62
N ILE A 94 5.61 -5.25 6.11
CA ILE A 94 4.15 -5.31 6.22
C ILE A 94 3.56 -5.41 4.81
N SER A 95 2.48 -6.16 4.65
CA SER A 95 1.69 -6.17 3.43
C SER A 95 0.19 -6.25 3.74
N HIS A 96 -0.65 -6.06 2.71
CA HIS A 96 -2.11 -6.18 2.84
C HIS A 96 -2.72 -5.33 3.95
N LEU A 97 -2.24 -4.08 4.11
CA LEU A 97 -2.85 -3.14 5.04
C LEU A 97 -4.25 -2.76 4.54
N ALA A 98 -5.27 -3.16 5.30
CA ALA A 98 -6.67 -2.98 4.92
C ALA A 98 -7.52 -2.56 6.14
N PRO A 99 -8.65 -1.86 5.93
CA PRO A 99 -9.58 -1.57 7.02
C PRO A 99 -10.14 -2.85 7.65
N GLU A 100 -10.28 -2.86 8.97
CA GLU A 100 -10.97 -3.90 9.75
C GLU A 100 -11.94 -3.20 10.73
N ALA A 101 -12.98 -3.89 11.21
CA ALA A 101 -14.14 -3.34 11.91
C ALA A 101 -13.86 -2.11 12.82
N ASN A 102 -12.83 -2.17 13.67
CA ASN A 102 -12.45 -1.10 14.60
C ASN A 102 -11.00 -0.63 14.41
N GLY A 103 -10.46 -0.68 13.19
CA GLY A 103 -9.10 -0.25 12.90
C GLY A 103 -8.58 -0.75 11.56
N ALA A 104 -7.39 -1.35 11.57
CA ALA A 104 -6.75 -1.90 10.39
C ALA A 104 -6.20 -3.30 10.67
N GLN A 105 -6.07 -4.09 9.61
CA GLN A 105 -5.38 -5.37 9.62
C GLN A 105 -4.23 -5.33 8.62
N ALA A 106 -3.15 -6.06 8.90
CA ALA A 106 -2.10 -6.30 7.93
C ALA A 106 -1.38 -7.62 8.19
N LEU A 107 -0.58 -8.05 7.22
CA LEU A 107 0.31 -9.18 7.33
C LEU A 107 1.72 -8.69 7.65
N LEU A 108 2.26 -9.14 8.79
CA LEU A 108 3.65 -8.94 9.17
C LEU A 108 4.49 -10.11 8.66
N HIS A 109 5.49 -9.78 7.85
CA HIS A 109 6.46 -10.72 7.32
C HIS A 109 7.76 -10.59 8.10
N LEU A 110 8.21 -11.70 8.68
CA LEU A 110 9.47 -11.79 9.43
C LEU A 110 10.35 -12.80 8.71
N ARG A 111 11.48 -12.33 8.19
CA ARG A 111 12.41 -13.14 7.40
C ARG A 111 13.78 -13.19 8.05
N ALA A 112 14.33 -14.40 8.20
CA ALA A 112 15.71 -14.57 8.64
C ALA A 112 16.66 -14.03 7.57
N ARG A 113 17.47 -13.02 7.91
CA ARG A 113 18.48 -12.43 7.01
C ARG A 113 19.84 -13.08 7.18
N SER A 114 20.12 -13.63 8.37
CA SER A 114 21.30 -14.44 8.64
C SER A 114 21.28 -15.77 7.88
N GLY A 115 22.47 -16.32 7.63
CA GLY A 115 22.63 -17.69 7.15
C GLY A 115 22.36 -18.77 8.21
N THR A 116 22.00 -18.36 9.43
CA THR A 116 21.73 -19.23 10.59
C THR A 116 20.24 -19.28 10.88
N THR A 117 19.78 -20.43 11.39
CA THR A 117 18.43 -20.61 11.91
C THR A 117 18.21 -19.69 13.11
N LEU A 118 17.08 -18.99 13.16
CA LEU A 118 16.65 -18.21 14.31
C LEU A 118 15.76 -19.10 15.20
N PRO A 119 16.00 -19.16 16.53
CA PRO A 119 15.08 -19.86 17.42
C PRO A 119 13.71 -19.19 17.42
N GLY A 120 12.68 -19.89 17.92
CA GLY A 120 11.41 -19.24 18.24
C GLY A 120 11.62 -18.05 19.18
N PHE A 121 10.81 -17.00 19.04
CA PHE A 121 10.98 -15.74 19.75
C PHE A 121 9.65 -15.05 20.03
N THR A 122 9.69 -14.14 20.99
CA THR A 122 8.61 -13.18 21.25
C THR A 122 9.09 -11.78 20.92
N ALA A 123 8.15 -10.90 20.57
CA ALA A 123 8.43 -9.50 20.30
C ALA A 123 7.19 -8.66 20.61
N VAL A 124 7.37 -7.34 20.68
CA VAL A 124 6.26 -6.40 20.82
C VAL A 124 6.20 -5.55 19.56
N VAL A 125 5.00 -5.50 18.97
CA VAL A 125 4.69 -4.58 17.88
C VAL A 125 3.96 -3.38 18.47
N ASP A 126 4.52 -2.19 18.30
CA ASP A 126 3.85 -0.95 18.59
C ASP A 126 3.34 -0.29 17.31
N TRP A 127 2.28 0.51 17.42
CA TRP A 127 1.82 1.36 16.33
C TRP A 127 1.15 2.63 16.83
N GLY A 128 1.09 3.63 15.95
CA GLY A 128 0.46 4.90 16.26
C GLY A 128 0.66 5.94 15.17
N HIS A 129 0.49 7.20 15.56
CA HIS A 129 0.59 8.35 14.67
C HIS A 129 2.02 8.90 14.59
N LEU A 130 2.31 9.59 13.49
CA LEU A 130 3.48 10.44 13.36
C LEU A 130 3.06 11.90 13.60
N ASP A 131 3.98 12.68 14.15
CA ASP A 131 3.78 14.11 14.34
C ASP A 131 3.86 14.76 12.96
N PRO A 132 2.82 15.48 12.52
CA PRO A 132 2.77 16.04 11.16
C PRO A 132 3.83 17.14 10.93
N THR A 133 4.40 17.70 12.00
CA THR A 133 5.39 18.77 11.94
C THR A 133 6.81 18.21 12.03
N THR A 134 7.04 17.28 12.96
CA THR A 134 8.40 16.76 13.23
C THR A 134 8.70 15.43 12.55
N GLY A 135 7.66 14.72 12.08
CA GLY A 135 7.79 13.39 11.51
C GLY A 135 8.18 12.31 12.53
N GLN A 136 8.09 12.60 13.83
CA GLN A 136 8.47 11.68 14.90
C GLN A 136 7.27 10.85 15.39
N PRO A 137 7.47 9.62 15.87
CA PRO A 137 6.41 8.82 16.50
C PRO A 137 5.77 9.51 17.71
N LEU A 138 4.44 9.61 17.75
CA LEU A 138 3.71 10.00 18.95
C LEU A 138 3.59 8.78 19.87
N LEU A 139 4.39 8.78 20.94
CA LEU A 139 4.41 7.68 21.91
C LEU A 139 3.25 7.72 22.93
N VAL A 140 2.52 8.84 23.02
CA VAL A 140 1.50 9.04 24.07
C VAL A 140 0.25 8.18 23.88
N ASP A 141 -0.20 8.03 22.63
CA ASP A 141 -1.38 7.23 22.25
C ASP A 141 -0.97 5.97 21.45
N MET A 142 0.27 5.54 21.64
CA MET A 142 0.81 4.35 21.00
C MET A 142 0.18 3.10 21.61
N LEU A 143 -0.23 2.19 20.73
CA LEU A 143 -0.78 0.89 21.10
C LEU A 143 0.27 -0.19 20.87
N SER A 144 0.18 -1.28 21.63
CA SER A 144 1.15 -2.37 21.59
C SER A 144 0.43 -3.73 21.56
N GLN A 145 0.98 -4.67 20.79
CA GLN A 145 0.55 -6.05 20.73
C GLN A 145 1.76 -6.99 20.84
N PRO A 146 1.78 -7.92 21.79
CA PRO A 146 2.79 -8.96 21.82
C PRO A 146 2.54 -9.96 20.69
N ILE A 147 3.63 -10.42 20.07
CA ILE A 147 3.63 -11.50 19.09
C ILE A 147 4.57 -12.60 19.54
N SER A 148 4.28 -13.83 19.11
CA SER A 148 5.11 -14.99 19.37
C SER A 148 5.27 -15.80 18.10
N VAL A 149 6.51 -16.19 17.82
CA VAL A 149 6.86 -17.16 16.79
C VAL A 149 7.44 -18.36 17.49
N SER A 150 6.68 -19.45 17.55
CA SER A 150 7.07 -20.66 18.28
C SER A 150 8.10 -21.50 17.53
N ASP A 151 8.00 -21.53 16.20
CA ASP A 151 8.85 -22.32 15.34
C ASP A 151 10.17 -21.60 15.03
N ALA A 152 11.23 -22.37 14.85
CA ALA A 152 12.51 -21.83 14.44
C ALA A 152 12.44 -21.38 12.97
N LEU A 153 12.83 -20.13 12.68
CA LEU A 153 12.93 -19.65 11.30
C LEU A 153 14.20 -20.19 10.68
N LEU A 154 14.04 -21.00 9.64
CA LEU A 154 15.17 -21.50 8.86
C LEU A 154 15.85 -20.36 8.07
N PRO A 155 17.12 -20.50 7.68
CA PRO A 155 17.83 -19.49 6.91
C PRO A 155 17.06 -19.09 5.64
N ARG A 156 16.96 -17.78 5.40
CA ARG A 156 16.27 -17.19 4.23
C ARG A 156 14.77 -17.50 4.11
N THR A 157 14.16 -18.09 5.14
CA THR A 157 12.71 -18.32 5.19
C THR A 157 11.98 -17.16 5.83
N GLU A 158 10.69 -17.09 5.53
CA GLU A 158 9.76 -16.06 6.00
C GLU A 158 8.62 -16.71 6.76
N VAL A 159 8.22 -16.10 7.86
CA VAL A 159 6.98 -16.38 8.57
C VAL A 159 6.06 -15.17 8.44
N THR A 160 4.77 -15.44 8.27
CA THR A 160 3.73 -14.42 8.15
C THR A 160 2.81 -14.48 9.36
N LEU A 161 2.59 -13.33 9.98
CA LEU A 161 1.69 -13.17 11.13
C LEU A 161 0.61 -12.15 10.79
N GLU A 162 -0.63 -12.43 11.17
CA GLU A 162 -1.71 -11.44 11.06
C GLU A 162 -1.64 -10.47 12.24
N LEU A 163 -1.65 -9.17 11.94
CA LEU A 163 -1.69 -8.10 12.92
C LEU A 163 -3.01 -7.32 12.83
N ARG A 164 -3.54 -6.94 13.99
CA ARG A 164 -4.74 -6.11 14.11
C ARG A 164 -4.42 -4.82 14.84
N PHE A 165 -4.38 -3.73 14.09
CA PHE A 165 -4.15 -2.39 14.58
C PHE A 165 -5.48 -1.80 15.06
N SER A 166 -5.88 -2.17 16.27
CA SER A 166 -7.10 -1.63 16.89
C SER A 166 -7.00 -0.11 17.05
N GLY A 167 -8.11 0.60 16.85
CA GLY A 167 -8.21 2.04 17.08
C GLY A 167 -7.53 2.93 16.03
N GLN A 168 -6.96 2.37 14.96
CA GLN A 168 -6.30 3.12 13.89
C GLN A 168 -6.74 2.61 12.52
N THR A 169 -7.27 3.47 11.67
CA THR A 169 -7.51 3.09 10.26
C THR A 169 -6.19 3.03 9.48
N PRO A 170 -6.14 2.38 8.30
CA PRO A 170 -4.94 2.33 7.48
C PRO A 170 -4.31 3.70 7.19
N GLU A 171 -5.15 4.73 7.03
CA GLU A 171 -4.73 6.10 6.71
C GLU A 171 -4.19 6.86 7.93
N GLN A 172 -4.59 6.44 9.13
CA GLN A 172 -4.16 7.02 10.40
C GLN A 172 -2.89 6.33 10.95
N LEU A 173 -2.59 5.14 10.45
CA LEU A 173 -1.44 4.34 10.85
C LEU A 173 -0.14 4.99 10.34
N GLY A 174 0.45 5.87 11.16
CA GLY A 174 1.67 6.60 10.81
C GLY A 174 2.93 5.74 10.89
N PHE A 175 3.05 4.92 11.92
CA PHE A 175 4.19 4.01 12.07
C PHE A 175 3.79 2.68 12.70
N ILE A 176 4.62 1.68 12.44
CA ILE A 176 4.63 0.39 13.11
C ILE A 176 6.07 0.17 13.59
N ARG A 177 6.28 -0.29 14.81
CA ARG A 177 7.61 -0.55 15.39
C ARG A 177 7.68 -1.95 15.98
N LEU A 178 8.63 -2.76 15.54
CA LEU A 178 8.92 -4.05 16.16
C LEU A 178 10.08 -3.89 17.14
N ARG A 179 9.90 -4.27 18.41
CA ARG A 179 10.93 -4.19 19.46
C ARG A 179 10.90 -5.40 20.38
N ASP A 180 11.84 -5.43 21.33
CA ASP A 180 11.94 -6.41 22.40
C ASP A 180 11.95 -7.87 21.91
N VAL A 181 12.65 -8.12 20.80
CA VAL A 181 12.81 -9.46 20.22
C VAL A 181 13.67 -10.30 21.15
N THR A 182 13.06 -11.29 21.79
CA THR A 182 13.71 -12.18 22.76
C THR A 182 13.44 -13.64 22.41
N PRO A 183 14.43 -14.54 22.57
CA PRO A 183 14.23 -15.96 22.30
C PRO A 183 13.19 -16.53 23.27
N THR A 184 12.22 -17.26 22.73
CA THR A 184 11.28 -18.02 23.55
C THR A 184 12.05 -19.22 24.07
N ALA A 185 12.29 -19.28 25.38
CA ALA A 185 12.80 -20.50 25.98
C ALA A 185 11.84 -21.63 25.59
N GLN A 186 12.34 -22.63 24.86
CA GLN A 186 11.56 -23.82 24.53
C GLN A 186 10.96 -24.33 25.84
N SER A 187 9.63 -24.30 25.95
CA SER A 187 8.96 -24.93 27.07
C SER A 187 9.40 -26.38 27.05
N ALA A 188 10.18 -26.79 28.05
CA ALA A 188 10.59 -28.18 28.20
C ALA A 188 9.32 -29.04 28.13
N PRO A 189 9.35 -30.20 27.45
CA PRO A 189 8.21 -31.10 27.46
C PRO A 189 7.83 -31.37 28.91
N ALA A 190 6.55 -31.16 29.23
CA ALA A 190 6.01 -31.43 30.55
C ALA A 190 6.50 -32.83 30.99
N PRO A 191 7.01 -33.00 32.22
CA PRO A 191 7.38 -34.31 32.72
C PRO A 191 6.15 -35.20 32.58
N ASP A 192 6.31 -36.26 31.78
CA ASP A 192 5.32 -37.28 31.51
C ASP A 192 4.63 -37.63 32.83
N ALA A 193 3.32 -37.38 32.90
CA ALA A 193 2.53 -37.69 34.07
C ALA A 193 2.53 -39.22 34.22
N ALA A 194 3.41 -39.70 35.09
CA ALA A 194 3.51 -41.11 35.42
C ALA A 194 2.11 -41.65 35.79
N PRO A 195 1.70 -42.83 35.29
CA PRO A 195 0.43 -43.42 35.67
C PRO A 195 0.47 -43.71 37.18
N GLN A 196 -0.46 -43.10 37.91
CA GLN A 196 -0.65 -43.39 39.33
C GLN A 196 -1.16 -44.83 39.50
N PRO A 197 -0.69 -45.57 40.54
CA PRO A 197 -0.98 -46.98 40.76
C PRO A 197 -2.44 -47.26 41.12
#